data_AF-A0A0C9R9J5-F1
#
_entry.id   AF-A0A0C9R9J5-F1
#
_cell.length_a   1.000
_cell.length_b   1.000
_cell.length_c   1.000
_cell.angle_alpha   90.00
_cell.angle_beta   90.00
_cell.angle_gamma   90.00
#
_symmetry.space_group_name_H-M   'P 1'
#
loop_
_entity.id
_entity.type
_entity.pdbx_description
1 polymer ?
#
loop_
_entity_poly.entity_id
_entity_poly.type
_entity_poly.pdbx_seq_one_letter_code
_entity_poly.pdbx_strand_id
1 'polypeptide(L)'
;MLINFCQEFLKTTVTCDTISTECYEVENLLKNNSRGFLAYSCIKPPINIDFIFNCRIKINRIVIWPRIGAQKSSGFRVSVKSDRQDNFTIVSSCFLKDNEAGAVFWRSEGEKGPANFSSAFIGGNPLLLEKIKTLRLSIVKTEKSVPAVDRIEIWGFVSRWNRQDILGEMGELILKPLKDRLRTLEDEKTSRNGSQALNEP
;
A
#
# COMPACT_ATOMS: atom_id res chain seq x y z
N MET A 1 2.24 -15.66 -5.25
CA MET A 1 2.50 -14.39 -5.96
C MET A 1 2.52 -13.25 -4.95
N LEU A 2 3.51 -12.35 -5.05
CA LEU A 2 3.57 -11.14 -4.22
C LEU A 2 2.71 -10.04 -4.87
N ILE A 3 1.88 -9.37 -4.08
CA ILE A 3 0.85 -8.45 -4.57
C ILE A 3 0.85 -7.18 -3.72
N ASN A 4 0.66 -6.03 -4.36
CA ASN A 4 0.39 -4.77 -3.68
C ASN A 4 -1.09 -4.70 -3.30
N PHE A 5 -1.40 -4.65 -2.01
CA PHE A 5 -2.76 -4.57 -1.49
C PHE A 5 -3.35 -3.16 -1.50
N CYS A 6 -2.56 -2.13 -1.83
CA CYS A 6 -3.01 -0.76 -2.05
C CYS A 6 -3.52 -0.55 -3.49
N GLN A 7 -4.24 -1.53 -4.04
CA GLN A 7 -4.83 -1.44 -5.37
C GLN A 7 -6.35 -1.44 -5.26
N GLU A 8 -7.00 -0.55 -6.00
CA GLU A 8 -8.46 -0.34 -5.97
C GLU A 8 -9.25 -1.63 -6.25
N PHE A 9 -8.78 -2.47 -7.18
CA PHE A 9 -9.46 -3.72 -7.54
C PHE A 9 -9.48 -4.78 -6.42
N LEU A 10 -8.64 -4.65 -5.39
CA LEU A 10 -8.61 -5.58 -4.26
C LEU A 10 -9.65 -5.26 -3.17
N LYS A 11 -10.48 -4.23 -3.38
CA LYS A 11 -11.51 -3.78 -2.43
C LYS A 11 -10.94 -3.53 -1.03
N THR A 12 -9.71 -3.03 -0.96
CA THR A 12 -9.11 -2.56 0.31
C THR A 12 -9.82 -1.27 0.69
N THR A 13 -10.32 -1.17 1.91
CA THR A 13 -10.87 0.07 2.45
C THR A 13 -9.78 0.79 3.21
N VAL A 14 -9.68 2.10 3.06
CA VAL A 14 -8.77 2.92 3.86
C VAL A 14 -9.58 3.95 4.65
N THR A 15 -9.26 4.11 5.92
CA THR A 15 -9.91 5.08 6.81
C THR A 15 -8.85 5.85 7.59
N CYS A 16 -9.09 7.13 7.87
CA CYS A 16 -8.24 7.94 8.73
C CYS A 16 -9.05 8.45 9.92
N ASP A 17 -8.39 8.64 11.06
CA ASP A 17 -8.97 9.20 12.28
C ASP A 17 -9.01 10.74 12.28
N THR A 18 -8.50 11.39 11.24
CA THR A 18 -8.43 12.85 11.13
C THR A 18 -9.00 13.36 9.81
N ILE A 19 -9.33 14.65 9.80
CA ILE A 19 -9.76 15.36 8.59
C ILE A 19 -8.57 15.60 7.65
N SER A 20 -8.81 15.41 6.35
CA SER A 20 -7.87 15.69 5.28
C SER A 20 -8.04 17.09 4.71
N THR A 21 -7.00 17.58 4.03
CA THR A 21 -7.10 18.75 3.14
C THR A 21 -7.89 18.37 1.90
N GLU A 22 -8.65 19.32 1.33
CA GLU A 22 -9.40 19.12 0.09
C GLU A 22 -8.51 18.59 -1.04
N CYS A 23 -9.00 17.60 -1.79
CA CYS A 23 -8.27 16.89 -2.85
C CYS A 23 -7.08 16.04 -2.37
N TYR A 24 -6.90 15.85 -1.06
CA TYR A 24 -5.87 15.01 -0.44
C TYR A 24 -6.48 13.99 0.53
N GLU A 25 -7.60 13.41 0.14
CA GLU A 25 -8.33 12.42 0.91
C GLU A 25 -7.55 11.11 1.05
N VAL A 26 -7.88 10.33 2.09
CA VAL A 26 -7.13 9.12 2.42
C VAL A 26 -7.28 8.04 1.35
N GLU A 27 -8.41 8.02 0.64
CA GLU A 27 -8.73 7.13 -0.47
C GLU A 27 -7.75 7.28 -1.65
N ASN A 28 -7.11 8.44 -1.77
CA ASN A 28 -6.09 8.68 -2.79
C ASN A 28 -4.91 7.71 -2.63
N LEU A 29 -4.61 7.23 -1.42
CA LEU A 29 -3.55 6.26 -1.17
C LEU A 29 -3.78 4.89 -1.85
N LEU A 30 -5.01 4.58 -2.27
CA LEU A 30 -5.36 3.34 -2.98
C LEU A 30 -5.37 3.50 -4.50
N LYS A 31 -5.36 4.74 -5.00
CA LYS A 31 -5.43 5.07 -6.42
C LYS A 31 -4.02 5.24 -6.97
N ASN A 32 -3.76 4.61 -8.11
CA ASN A 32 -2.52 4.85 -8.82
C ASN A 32 -2.52 6.29 -9.37
N ASN A 33 -1.44 7.03 -9.16
CA ASN A 33 -1.24 8.41 -9.66
C ASN A 33 -2.20 9.48 -9.06
N SER A 34 -2.49 9.36 -7.77
CA SER A 34 -3.24 10.38 -7.02
C SER A 34 -2.30 11.38 -6.32
N ARG A 35 -2.88 12.43 -5.72
CA ARG A 35 -2.13 13.46 -4.96
C ARG A 35 -1.70 13.00 -3.56
N GLY A 36 -1.96 11.76 -3.18
CA GLY A 36 -1.70 11.24 -1.84
C GLY A 36 -2.66 11.77 -0.76
N PHE A 37 -2.26 11.60 0.50
CA PHE A 37 -2.98 12.02 1.69
C PHE A 37 -2.24 13.16 2.41
N LEU A 38 -2.98 14.20 2.76
CA LEU A 38 -2.50 15.35 3.52
C LEU A 38 -3.52 15.70 4.59
N ALA A 39 -3.11 15.64 5.85
CA ALA A 39 -3.96 16.06 6.96
C ALA A 39 -4.28 17.56 6.86
N TYR A 40 -5.45 17.96 7.38
CA TYR A 40 -5.83 19.37 7.42
C TYR A 40 -4.83 20.21 8.22
N SER A 41 -4.80 21.51 7.93
CA SER A 41 -3.96 22.48 8.67
C SER A 41 -4.14 22.34 10.18
N CYS A 42 -3.05 22.48 10.94
CA CYS A 42 -3.02 22.37 12.40
C CYS A 42 -3.21 20.97 13.02
N ILE A 43 -3.46 19.91 12.23
CA ILE A 43 -3.44 18.54 12.74
C ILE A 43 -2.02 18.17 13.16
N LYS A 44 -1.86 17.74 14.41
CA LYS A 44 -0.59 17.31 14.97
C LYS A 44 -0.55 15.79 15.08
N PRO A 45 0.62 15.15 14.88
CA PRO A 45 0.81 13.75 15.22
C PRO A 45 0.44 13.46 16.69
N PRO A 46 -0.03 12.23 17.02
CA PRO A 46 -0.16 11.08 16.13
C PRO A 46 -1.46 11.08 15.31
N ILE A 47 -1.37 10.61 14.06
CA ILE A 47 -2.55 10.27 13.24
C ILE A 47 -2.51 8.80 12.84
N ASN A 48 -3.67 8.17 12.65
CA ASN A 48 -3.79 6.77 12.28
C ASN A 48 -4.53 6.61 10.95
N ILE A 49 -3.91 5.85 10.06
CA ILE A 49 -4.47 5.46 8.77
C ILE A 49 -4.62 3.94 8.78
N ASP A 50 -5.85 3.46 8.70
CA ASP A 50 -6.19 2.05 8.75
C ASP A 50 -6.51 1.52 7.36
N PHE A 51 -5.79 0.50 6.94
CA PHE A 51 -6.02 -0.27 5.74
C PHE A 51 -6.71 -1.58 6.11
N ILE A 52 -7.96 -1.73 5.70
CA ILE A 52 -8.81 -2.88 5.97
C ILE A 52 -8.87 -3.72 4.69
N PHE A 53 -8.29 -4.92 4.73
CA PHE A 53 -8.21 -5.80 3.58
C PHE A 53 -9.45 -6.68 3.46
N ASN A 54 -9.92 -6.94 2.24
CA ASN A 54 -11.03 -7.88 2.03
C ASN A 54 -10.63 -9.35 2.32
N CYS A 55 -9.34 -9.67 2.36
CA CYS A 55 -8.83 -10.98 2.77
C CYS A 55 -7.78 -10.88 3.89
N ARG A 56 -7.48 -12.00 4.55
CA ARG A 56 -6.31 -12.09 5.44
C ARG A 56 -5.04 -12.13 4.60
N ILE A 57 -4.04 -11.36 4.99
CA ILE A 57 -2.79 -11.25 4.24
C ILE A 57 -1.59 -11.62 5.11
N LYS A 58 -0.52 -12.05 4.44
CA LYS A 58 0.82 -12.19 4.99
C LYS A 58 1.69 -11.06 4.45
N ILE A 59 2.05 -10.10 5.31
CA ILE A 59 2.90 -8.97 4.90
C ILE A 59 4.32 -9.45 4.63
N ASN A 60 4.90 -8.94 3.54
CA ASN A 60 6.30 -9.11 3.19
C ASN A 60 7.08 -7.80 3.37
N ARG A 61 6.59 -6.71 2.75
CA ARG A 61 7.18 -5.37 2.87
C ARG A 61 6.13 -4.26 2.77
N ILE A 62 6.44 -3.10 3.33
CA ILE A 62 5.63 -1.89 3.22
C ILE A 62 6.56 -0.76 2.80
N VAL A 63 6.21 0.00 1.79
CA VAL A 63 6.99 1.15 1.31
C VAL A 63 6.16 2.41 1.45
N ILE A 64 6.74 3.46 2.02
CA ILE A 64 6.06 4.71 2.33
C ILE A 64 6.86 5.87 1.75
N TRP A 65 6.20 6.67 0.92
CA TRP A 65 6.67 7.96 0.44
C TRP A 65 5.96 9.05 1.24
N PRO A 66 6.66 9.75 2.13
CA PRO A 66 6.04 10.58 3.16
C PRO A 66 5.98 12.08 2.81
N ARG A 67 6.35 12.46 1.58
CA ARG A 67 6.60 13.85 1.20
C ARG A 67 5.61 14.30 0.13
N ILE A 68 4.81 15.31 0.45
CA ILE A 68 3.94 16.01 -0.48
C ILE A 68 4.41 17.48 -0.52
N GLY A 69 5.07 17.87 -1.62
CA GLY A 69 5.64 19.21 -1.77
C GLY A 69 6.64 19.54 -0.64
N ALA A 70 6.30 20.54 0.18
CA ALA A 70 7.08 20.97 1.35
C ALA A 70 6.75 20.21 2.65
N GLN A 71 5.65 19.45 2.68
CA GLN A 71 5.21 18.73 3.88
C GLN A 71 5.88 17.35 3.93
N LYS A 72 6.43 16.96 5.08
CA LYS A 72 7.16 15.70 5.23
C LYS A 72 6.90 15.06 6.59
N SER A 73 6.38 13.84 6.55
CA SER A 73 6.27 12.98 7.73
C SER A 73 7.61 12.27 7.99
N SER A 74 8.04 12.21 9.24
CA SER A 74 9.36 11.68 9.62
C SER A 74 9.30 10.55 10.63
N GLY A 75 8.16 10.27 11.25
CA GLY A 75 8.01 9.16 12.20
C GLY A 75 6.83 8.29 11.84
N PHE A 76 7.09 6.99 11.65
CA PHE A 76 6.08 6.00 11.28
C PHE A 76 6.08 4.85 12.27
N ARG A 77 4.90 4.37 12.59
CA ARG A 77 4.69 3.15 13.36
C ARG A 77 3.68 2.28 12.64
N VAL A 78 4.01 1.02 12.47
CA VAL A 78 3.14 0.04 11.84
C VAL A 78 2.56 -0.86 12.92
N SER A 79 1.25 -0.93 12.96
CA SER A 79 0.52 -1.84 13.84
C SER A 79 -0.41 -2.72 13.01
N VAL A 80 -0.68 -3.93 13.48
CA VAL A 80 -1.54 -4.88 12.77
C VAL A 80 -2.62 -5.40 13.70
N LYS A 81 -3.76 -5.72 13.12
CA LYS A 81 -4.90 -6.34 13.79
C LYS A 81 -5.34 -7.56 12.98
N SER A 82 -5.55 -8.66 13.70
CA SER A 82 -6.18 -9.85 13.15
C SER A 82 -7.67 -9.80 13.44
N ASP A 83 -8.47 -10.49 12.63
CA ASP A 83 -9.94 -10.57 12.75
C ASP A 83 -10.42 -11.03 14.14
N ARG A 84 -9.61 -11.82 14.86
CA ARG A 84 -9.94 -12.32 16.21
C ARG A 84 -9.46 -11.44 17.36
N GLN A 85 -8.59 -10.47 17.09
CA GLN A 85 -8.03 -9.60 18.11
C GLN A 85 -8.65 -8.23 17.97
N ASP A 86 -9.12 -7.65 19.06
CA ASP A 86 -9.65 -6.29 19.00
C ASP A 86 -8.55 -5.22 19.05
N ASN A 87 -7.40 -5.57 19.62
CA ASN A 87 -6.30 -4.65 19.85
C ASN A 87 -5.27 -4.65 18.70
N PHE A 88 -4.77 -3.47 18.36
CA PHE A 88 -3.64 -3.32 17.46
C PHE A 88 -2.34 -3.70 18.16
N THR A 89 -1.54 -4.54 17.51
CA THR A 89 -0.19 -4.87 17.96
C THR A 89 0.83 -4.13 17.12
N ILE A 90 1.73 -3.38 17.75
CA ILE A 90 2.83 -2.69 17.06
C ILE A 90 3.84 -3.73 16.59
N VAL A 91 4.16 -3.72 15.30
CA VAL A 91 5.09 -4.68 14.68
C VAL A 91 6.37 -4.02 14.21
N SER A 92 6.35 -2.70 13.97
CA SER A 92 7.55 -1.95 13.60
C SER A 92 7.40 -0.45 13.84
N SER A 93 8.54 0.23 13.94
CA SER A 93 8.64 1.69 14.02
C SER A 93 9.88 2.17 13.29
N CYS A 94 9.76 3.28 12.57
CA CYS A 94 10.84 3.86 11.80
C CYS A 94 10.81 5.38 11.94
N PHE A 95 11.98 6.00 12.08
CA PHE A 95 12.14 7.45 12.08
C PHE A 95 13.11 7.84 10.98
N LEU A 96 12.66 8.74 10.12
CA LEU A 96 13.42 9.25 9.00
C LEU A 96 14.37 10.35 9.43
N LYS A 97 15.56 10.33 8.83
CA LYS A 97 16.51 11.45 8.85
C LYS A 97 16.14 12.46 7.76
N ASP A 98 16.72 13.66 7.84
CA ASP A 98 16.37 14.77 6.95
C ASP A 98 16.64 14.45 5.47
N ASN A 99 17.68 13.67 5.18
CA ASN A 99 18.06 13.26 3.82
C ASN A 99 17.34 12.01 3.30
N GLU A 100 16.54 11.32 4.12
CA GLU A 100 15.86 10.10 3.71
C GLU A 100 14.56 10.43 2.95
N ALA A 101 14.41 9.78 1.80
CA ALA A 101 13.29 10.02 0.89
C ALA A 101 12.02 9.28 1.31
N GLY A 102 12.12 8.26 2.16
CA GLY A 102 10.97 7.53 2.69
C GLY A 102 11.34 6.35 3.59
N ALA A 103 10.34 5.54 3.94
CA ALA A 103 10.48 4.41 4.86
C ALA A 103 10.16 3.08 4.16
N VAL A 104 10.94 2.04 4.43
CA VAL A 104 10.69 0.66 4.02
C VAL A 104 10.63 -0.23 5.26
N PHE A 105 9.52 -0.92 5.44
CA PHE A 105 9.38 -1.96 6.44
C PHE A 105 9.49 -3.32 5.76
N TRP A 106 10.36 -4.21 6.25
CA TRP A 106 10.60 -5.52 5.63
C TRP A 106 10.61 -6.64 6.68
N ARG A 107 10.13 -7.83 6.31
CA ARG A 107 10.03 -8.98 7.24
C ARG A 107 11.04 -10.11 6.99
N SER A 108 11.39 -10.35 5.74
CA SER A 108 12.29 -11.44 5.33
C SER A 108 13.32 -10.85 4.38
N GLU A 109 14.53 -11.42 4.34
CA GLU A 109 15.59 -11.00 3.43
C GLU A 109 15.04 -10.79 2.02
N GLY A 110 14.94 -9.54 1.64
CA GLY A 110 14.31 -9.08 0.42
C GLY A 110 14.83 -7.69 0.11
N GLU A 111 14.47 -7.18 -1.08
CA GLU A 111 14.89 -5.88 -1.56
C GLU A 111 14.67 -4.81 -0.49
N LYS A 112 15.79 -4.34 0.09
CA LYS A 112 15.85 -3.02 0.73
C LYS A 112 15.40 -2.09 -0.39
N GLY A 113 14.29 -1.39 -0.19
CA GLY A 113 13.55 -0.72 -1.26
C GLY A 113 14.35 0.37 -2.00
N PRO A 114 13.73 1.47 -2.44
CA PRO A 114 14.46 2.48 -3.21
C PRO A 114 15.67 3.01 -2.44
N ALA A 115 16.73 3.37 -3.17
CA ALA A 115 17.90 4.02 -2.57
C ALA A 115 17.45 5.26 -1.75
N ASN A 116 18.15 5.55 -0.66
CA ASN A 116 17.86 6.64 0.29
C ASN A 116 16.59 6.46 1.14
N PHE A 117 16.10 5.23 1.30
CA PHE A 117 15.01 4.93 2.24
C PHE A 117 15.56 4.38 3.55
N SER A 118 14.93 4.79 4.65
CA SER A 118 15.18 4.20 5.95
C SER A 118 14.51 2.84 6.03
N SER A 119 15.24 1.81 6.46
CA SER A 119 14.71 0.45 6.55
C SER A 119 14.47 0.03 8.00
N ALA A 120 13.28 -0.50 8.29
CA ALA A 120 12.95 -1.08 9.60
C ALA A 120 12.45 -2.52 9.45
N PHE A 121 12.81 -3.37 10.40
CA PHE A 121 12.36 -4.76 10.41
C PHE A 121 10.93 -4.86 10.96
N ILE A 122 10.08 -5.66 10.32
CA ILE A 122 8.75 -6.02 10.82
C ILE A 122 8.91 -7.23 11.74
N GLY A 123 8.97 -6.96 13.04
CA GLY A 123 9.03 -7.97 14.08
C GLY A 123 7.65 -8.43 14.56
N GLY A 124 7.66 -9.41 15.46
CA GLY A 124 6.46 -9.87 16.16
C GLY A 124 6.09 -11.32 15.87
N ASN A 125 4.93 -11.73 16.38
CA ASN A 125 4.46 -13.10 16.33
C ASN A 125 4.22 -13.55 14.86
N PRO A 126 4.92 -14.61 14.37
CA PRO A 126 4.77 -15.06 13.00
C PRO A 126 3.34 -15.44 12.60
N LEU A 127 2.55 -16.01 13.54
CA LEU A 127 1.17 -16.41 13.31
C LEU A 127 0.24 -15.21 13.15
N LEU A 128 0.49 -14.14 13.91
CA LEU A 128 -0.25 -12.88 13.77
C LEU A 128 0.01 -12.29 12.38
N LEU A 129 1.28 -12.25 11.98
CA LEU A 129 1.72 -11.69 10.71
C LEU A 129 1.28 -12.50 9.47
N GLU A 130 0.70 -13.68 9.64
CA GLU A 130 0.06 -14.45 8.58
C GLU A 130 -1.46 -14.27 8.51
N LYS A 131 -2.08 -13.62 9.51
CA LYS A 131 -3.54 -13.51 9.65
C LYS A 131 -3.99 -12.06 9.77
N ILE A 132 -3.28 -11.15 9.10
CA ILE A 132 -3.54 -9.71 9.19
C ILE A 132 -4.78 -9.40 8.37
N LYS A 133 -5.74 -8.71 8.99
CA LYS A 133 -6.96 -8.22 8.33
C LYS A 133 -6.96 -6.70 8.22
N THR A 134 -6.37 -6.03 9.21
CA THR A 134 -6.22 -4.58 9.23
C THR A 134 -4.78 -4.20 9.53
N LEU A 135 -4.25 -3.25 8.79
CA LEU A 135 -2.94 -2.64 9.00
C LEU A 135 -3.15 -1.16 9.36
N ARG A 136 -2.60 -0.73 10.49
CA ARG A 136 -2.60 0.67 10.91
C ARG A 136 -1.22 1.26 10.67
N LEU A 137 -1.17 2.29 9.83
CA LEU A 137 -0.04 3.18 9.71
C LEU A 137 -0.29 4.39 10.62
N SER A 138 0.53 4.53 11.66
CA SER A 138 0.50 5.71 12.51
C SER A 138 1.65 6.66 12.14
N ILE A 139 1.32 7.91 11.82
CA ILE A 139 2.32 8.97 11.65
C ILE A 139 2.50 9.63 13.00
N VAL A 140 3.67 9.47 13.60
CA VAL A 140 3.97 9.89 14.98
C VAL A 140 4.87 11.13 15.05
N LYS A 141 5.50 11.51 13.93
CA LYS A 141 6.38 12.69 13.86
C LYS A 141 6.36 13.29 12.46
N THR A 142 6.46 14.62 12.37
CA THR A 142 6.59 15.39 11.13
C THR A 142 7.78 16.35 11.22
N GLU A 143 8.24 16.84 10.08
CA GLU A 143 9.34 17.80 9.97
C GLU A 143 8.75 19.22 9.89
N LYS A 144 8.37 19.78 11.05
CA LYS A 144 7.74 21.12 11.18
C LYS A 144 6.58 21.36 10.19
N SER A 145 5.86 20.31 9.86
CA SER A 145 4.82 20.25 8.82
C SER A 145 3.60 19.48 9.30
N VAL A 146 2.54 19.49 8.51
CA VAL A 146 1.38 18.62 8.73
C VAL A 146 1.68 17.18 8.31
N PRO A 147 1.01 16.18 8.89
CA PRO A 147 1.12 14.79 8.45
C PRO A 147 0.77 14.63 6.96
N ALA A 148 1.71 14.08 6.20
CA ALA A 148 1.61 13.84 4.77
C ALA A 148 2.08 12.43 4.40
N VAL A 149 1.42 11.81 3.43
CA VAL A 149 1.84 10.56 2.77
C VAL A 149 1.47 10.66 1.30
N ASP A 150 2.47 10.75 0.44
CA ASP A 150 2.29 10.81 -1.01
C ASP A 150 1.81 9.47 -1.56
N ARG A 151 2.53 8.40 -1.20
CA ARG A 151 2.24 7.05 -1.67
C ARG A 151 2.55 6.03 -0.59
N ILE A 152 1.78 4.95 -0.60
CA ILE A 152 2.05 3.76 0.20
C ILE A 152 1.86 2.52 -0.66
N GLU A 153 2.72 1.54 -0.44
CA GLU A 153 2.58 0.23 -1.03
C GLU A 153 2.68 -0.83 0.06
N ILE A 154 1.69 -1.72 0.11
CA ILE A 154 1.64 -2.81 1.07
C ILE A 154 1.77 -4.11 0.29
N TRP A 155 2.97 -4.67 0.28
CA TRP A 155 3.27 -5.89 -0.46
C TRP A 155 3.16 -7.12 0.42
N GLY A 156 2.46 -8.13 -0.06
CA GLY A 156 2.30 -9.38 0.66
C GLY A 156 1.73 -10.51 -0.18
N PHE A 157 1.32 -11.55 0.52
CA PHE A 157 0.67 -12.72 -0.05
C PHE A 157 -0.73 -12.88 0.53
N VAL A 158 -1.67 -13.34 -0.28
CA VAL A 158 -2.97 -13.80 0.23
C VAL A 158 -2.72 -14.96 1.19
N SER A 159 -3.25 -14.87 2.40
CA SER A 159 -3.02 -15.89 3.42
C SER A 159 -3.77 -17.18 3.10
N ARG A 160 -3.15 -18.33 3.41
CA ARG A 160 -3.80 -19.65 3.37
C ARG A 160 -4.92 -19.82 4.40
N TRP A 161 -5.01 -18.90 5.36
CA TRP A 161 -6.01 -18.90 6.43
C TRP A 161 -7.32 -18.21 6.02
N ASN A 162 -7.49 -17.89 4.74
CA ASN A 162 -8.76 -17.46 4.17
C ASN A 162 -9.65 -18.66 3.86
N ARG A 163 -10.96 -18.42 3.80
CA ARG A 163 -11.92 -19.39 3.29
C ARG A 163 -11.76 -19.53 1.76
N GLN A 164 -12.19 -20.67 1.21
CA GLN A 164 -11.98 -21.00 -0.22
C GLN A 164 -12.73 -20.04 -1.17
N ASP A 165 -13.90 -19.56 -0.79
CA ASP A 165 -14.67 -18.52 -1.49
C ASP A 165 -13.86 -17.23 -1.66
N ILE A 166 -13.26 -16.73 -0.58
CA ILE A 166 -12.41 -15.53 -0.59
C ILE A 166 -11.16 -15.75 -1.44
N LEU A 167 -10.55 -16.94 -1.37
CA LEU A 167 -9.40 -17.27 -2.21
C LEU A 167 -9.76 -17.28 -3.69
N GLY A 168 -10.93 -17.81 -4.05
CA GLY A 168 -11.45 -17.78 -5.41
C GLY A 168 -11.71 -16.34 -5.90
N GLU A 169 -12.41 -15.53 -5.08
CA GLU A 169 -12.68 -14.12 -5.41
C GLU A 169 -11.38 -13.34 -5.60
N MET A 170 -10.43 -13.47 -4.67
CA MET A 170 -9.13 -12.81 -4.78
C MET A 170 -8.38 -13.28 -6.03
N GLY A 171 -8.39 -14.59 -6.31
CA GLY A 171 -7.78 -15.16 -7.52
C GLY A 171 -8.30 -14.50 -8.79
N GLU A 172 -9.62 -14.37 -8.93
CA GLU A 172 -10.23 -13.69 -10.08
C GLU A 172 -9.93 -12.19 -10.12
N LEU A 173 -10.01 -11.48 -8.99
CA LEU A 173 -9.69 -10.05 -8.92
C LEU A 173 -8.24 -9.75 -9.32
N ILE A 174 -7.33 -10.65 -8.97
CA ILE A 174 -5.90 -10.52 -9.28
C ILE A 174 -5.60 -10.88 -10.73
N LEU A 175 -6.26 -11.91 -11.28
CA LEU A 175 -6.03 -12.37 -12.65
C LEU A 175 -6.75 -11.53 -13.70
N LYS A 176 -7.88 -10.91 -13.36
CA LYS A 176 -8.69 -10.13 -14.30
C LYS A 176 -7.90 -9.00 -14.98
N PRO A 177 -7.18 -8.12 -14.27
CA PRO A 177 -6.36 -7.08 -14.91
C PRO A 177 -5.26 -7.64 -15.82
N LEU A 178 -4.70 -8.81 -15.49
CA LEU A 178 -3.68 -9.46 -16.33
C LEU A 178 -4.29 -10.00 -17.63
N LYS A 179 -5.47 -10.64 -17.54
CA LYS A 179 -6.24 -11.12 -18.69
C LYS A 179 -6.65 -9.96 -19.60
N ASP A 180 -7.12 -8.86 -19.03
CA ASP A 180 -7.55 -7.69 -19.81
C ASP A 180 -6.38 -7.05 -20.56
N ARG A 181 -5.20 -6.91 -19.90
CA ARG A 181 -3.98 -6.40 -20.58
C ARG A 181 -3.48 -7.34 -21.68
N LEU A 182 -3.56 -8.65 -21.48
CA LEU A 182 -3.18 -9.62 -22.53
C LEU A 182 -4.08 -9.48 -23.76
N ARG A 183 -5.39 -9.34 -23.57
CA ARG A 183 -6.35 -9.12 -24.68
C ARG A 183 -6.06 -7.84 -25.46
N THR A 184 -5.83 -6.71 -24.76
CA THR A 184 -5.49 -5.44 -25.42
C THR A 184 -4.23 -5.56 -26.29
N LEU A 185 -3.21 -6.29 -25.83
CA LEU A 185 -1.98 -6.52 -26.59
C LEU A 185 -2.20 -7.44 -27.82
N GLU A 186 -3.13 -8.38 -27.75
CA GLU A 186 -3.51 -9.25 -28.86
C GLU A 186 -4.31 -8.47 -29.93
N ASP A 187 -5.20 -7.57 -29.50
CA ASP A 187 -5.98 -6.69 -30.38
C ASP A 187 -5.09 -5.66 -31.11
N GLU A 188 -4.09 -5.09 -30.42
CA GLU A 188 -3.10 -4.18 -31.01
C GLU A 188 -2.21 -4.87 -32.06
N LYS A 189 -1.81 -6.13 -31.82
CA LYS A 189 -1.04 -6.92 -32.78
C LYS A 189 -1.86 -7.26 -34.04
N THR A 190 -3.13 -7.56 -33.86
CA THR A 190 -4.03 -7.91 -34.98
C THR A 190 -4.32 -6.69 -35.87
N SER A 191 -4.47 -5.50 -35.27
CA SER A 191 -4.68 -4.24 -36.01
C SER A 191 -3.45 -3.76 -36.80
N ARG A 192 -2.23 -4.01 -36.30
CA ARG A 192 -0.98 -3.69 -37.03
C ARG A 192 -0.74 -4.60 -38.23
N ASN A 193 -1.10 -5.87 -38.13
CA ASN A 193 -0.95 -6.81 -39.24
C ASN A 193 -1.96 -6.56 -40.37
N GLY A 194 -3.16 -6.02 -40.07
CA GLY A 194 -4.15 -5.66 -41.08
C GLY A 194 -3.80 -4.42 -41.91
N SER A 195 -2.92 -3.54 -41.43
CA SER A 195 -2.55 -2.28 -42.09
C SER A 195 -1.30 -2.40 -42.98
N GLN A 196 -0.54 -3.49 -42.89
CA GLN A 196 0.56 -3.78 -43.83
C GLN A 196 0.11 -4.48 -45.12
N ALA A 197 -1.12 -5.01 -45.20
CA ALA A 197 -1.63 -5.73 -46.38
C ALA A 197 -2.24 -4.82 -47.47
N LEU A 198 -2.25 -3.50 -47.29
CA LEU A 198 -2.89 -2.53 -48.21
C LEU A 198 -1.91 -1.61 -48.96
N ASN A 199 -0.60 -1.81 -48.80
CA ASN A 199 0.44 -1.04 -49.48
C ASN A 199 1.39 -1.95 -50.28
N GLU A 200 0.87 -2.61 -51.32
CA GLU A 200 1.68 -3.08 -52.44
C GLU A 200 0.96 -2.73 -53.75
N PRO A 201 1.48 -1.75 -54.50
CA PRO A 201 1.47 -1.78 -55.96
C PRO A 201 2.85 -2.15 -56.52
#